data_AF-A0A7S1HPD0-F1
#
_entry.id   AF-A0A7S1HPD0-F1
#
_cell.length_a   1.000
_cell.length_b   1.000
_cell.length_c   1.000
_cell.angle_alpha   90.00
_cell.angle_beta   90.00
_cell.angle_gamma   90.00
#
_symmetry.space_group_name_H-M   'P 1'
#
loop_
_entity.id
_entity.type
_entity.pdbx_description
1 polymer ?
#
loop_
_entity_poly.entity_id
_entity_poly.type
_entity_poly.pdbx_seq_one_letter_code
_entity_poly.pdbx_strand_id
1 'polypeptide(L)'
;DNGDLVVTKGDQYDVREKDGDSNDVRNLGKPVELATKYFHWGADEVTFLNITGFRDFPLGDLPMLQVLQKASEKVFVPLTVGGGIREFTDSQGQFYSSLDVASEYFQSGADKISIGSEAVYAAEAYWAKRQEVEDPAAVALDGGSLIEQISQKYGKQAVVISIDPRRVYVSDPSEAPQPFVKVVETQVPGPRGERFCWWQCTVKGGREGRDIGAYEV
;
A
#
# COMPACT_ATOMS: atom_id res chain seq x y z
N ASP A 1 -8.82 13.35 15.38
CA ASP A 1 -9.54 14.54 15.87
C ASP A 1 -8.64 15.45 16.66
N ASN A 2 -8.80 16.78 16.51
CA ASN A 2 -8.05 17.81 17.25
C ASN A 2 -6.51 17.71 17.21
N GLY A 3 -5.94 17.13 16.14
CA GLY A 3 -4.48 16.97 15.98
C GLY A 3 -3.91 15.67 16.55
N ASP A 4 -4.71 14.87 17.26
CA ASP A 4 -4.30 13.57 17.78
C ASP A 4 -4.44 12.47 16.72
N LEU A 5 -3.42 11.59 16.67
CA LEU A 5 -3.49 10.35 15.90
C LEU A 5 -4.48 9.38 16.56
N VAL A 6 -5.48 9.00 15.79
CA VAL A 6 -6.54 8.09 16.21
C VAL A 6 -6.62 6.94 15.22
N VAL A 7 -7.03 5.77 15.70
CA VAL A 7 -7.45 4.69 14.82
C VAL A 7 -8.88 4.98 14.40
N THR A 8 -9.13 5.05 13.11
CA THR A 8 -10.46 5.30 12.56
C THR A 8 -10.98 4.09 11.80
N LYS A 9 -12.29 4.02 11.59
CA LYS A 9 -12.92 3.11 10.63
C LYS A 9 -13.05 3.85 9.29
N GLY A 10 -12.57 3.27 8.18
CA GLY A 10 -12.47 3.96 6.90
C GLY A 10 -13.80 4.54 6.38
N ASP A 11 -13.74 5.75 5.84
CA ASP A 11 -14.89 6.59 5.44
C ASP A 11 -15.81 5.97 4.36
N GLN A 12 -15.32 5.00 3.59
CA GLN A 12 -16.09 4.35 2.52
C GLN A 12 -17.05 3.25 3.00
N TYR A 13 -17.04 2.91 4.28
CA TYR A 13 -18.03 2.03 4.88
C TYR A 13 -19.12 2.90 5.52
N ASP A 14 -20.41 2.61 5.28
CA ASP A 14 -21.54 3.38 5.85
C ASP A 14 -21.61 3.22 7.38
N VAL A 15 -20.88 4.07 8.11
CA VAL A 15 -20.59 3.89 9.55
C VAL A 15 -20.56 5.18 10.37
N ARG A 16 -21.14 6.28 9.87
CA ARG A 16 -21.39 7.49 10.69
C ARG A 16 -22.18 7.09 11.93
N GLU A 17 -21.88 7.69 13.09
CA GLU A 17 -22.72 7.49 14.27
C GLU A 17 -24.17 7.88 13.91
N LYS A 18 -25.09 6.93 14.04
CA LYS A 18 -26.51 7.18 13.72
C LYS A 18 -27.21 8.06 14.77
N ASP A 19 -26.52 8.37 15.86
CA ASP A 19 -27.04 9.08 17.02
C ASP A 19 -26.21 10.34 17.32
N GLY A 20 -26.13 11.26 16.35
CA GLY A 20 -25.50 12.57 16.57
C GLY A 20 -25.36 13.37 15.29
N ASP A 21 -25.61 14.68 15.37
CA ASP A 21 -25.59 15.64 14.25
C ASP A 21 -24.15 15.96 13.77
N SER A 22 -23.17 15.05 13.96
CA SER A 22 -21.76 15.26 13.60
C SER A 22 -21.26 14.23 12.59
N ASN A 23 -20.51 14.71 11.58
CA ASN A 23 -19.84 13.90 10.56
C ASN A 23 -18.56 13.21 11.09
N ASP A 24 -18.49 12.92 12.40
CA ASP A 24 -17.25 12.48 13.02
C ASP A 24 -16.98 10.99 12.75
N VAL A 25 -15.71 10.69 12.44
CA VAL A 25 -15.25 9.34 12.17
C VAL A 25 -15.08 8.60 13.49
N ARG A 26 -15.61 7.37 13.60
CA ARG A 26 -15.57 6.61 14.85
C ARG A 26 -14.12 6.33 15.30
N ASN A 27 -13.75 6.90 16.46
CA ASN A 27 -12.46 6.68 17.12
C ASN A 27 -12.42 5.29 17.77
N LEU A 28 -11.49 4.44 17.31
CA LEU A 28 -11.27 3.07 17.78
C LEU A 28 -10.15 2.99 18.84
N GLY A 29 -9.61 4.12 19.28
CA GLY A 29 -8.56 4.24 20.29
C GLY A 29 -7.24 4.76 19.74
N LYS A 30 -6.22 4.78 20.59
CA LYS A 30 -4.87 5.22 20.22
C LYS A 30 -4.11 4.10 19.51
N PRO A 31 -3.38 4.39 18.41
CA PRO A 31 -2.70 3.36 17.62
C PRO A 31 -1.78 2.44 18.42
N VAL A 32 -0.99 2.99 19.35
CA VAL A 32 -0.04 2.23 20.18
C VAL A 32 -0.75 1.28 21.14
N GLU A 33 -1.84 1.73 21.77
CA GLU A 33 -2.62 0.91 22.70
C GLU A 33 -3.30 -0.24 21.98
N LEU A 34 -3.85 0.03 20.79
CA LEU A 34 -4.49 -1.00 19.97
C LEU A 34 -3.48 -2.02 19.45
N ALA A 35 -2.30 -1.59 18.99
CA ALA A 35 -1.21 -2.48 18.58
C ALA A 35 -0.75 -3.38 19.73
N THR A 36 -0.55 -2.81 20.92
CA THR A 36 -0.19 -3.57 22.14
C THR A 36 -1.25 -4.61 22.47
N LYS A 37 -2.53 -4.24 22.32
CA LYS A 37 -3.66 -5.15 22.55
C LYS A 37 -3.70 -6.29 21.53
N TYR A 38 -3.50 -6.02 20.24
CA TYR A 38 -3.40 -7.07 19.22
C TYR A 38 -2.26 -8.04 19.49
N PHE A 39 -1.10 -7.54 19.90
CA PHE A 39 0.01 -8.39 20.33
C PHE A 39 -0.37 -9.30 21.50
N HIS A 40 -0.98 -8.77 22.57
CA HIS A 40 -1.43 -9.59 23.71
C HIS A 40 -2.56 -10.58 23.35
N TRP A 41 -3.27 -10.35 22.25
CA TRP A 41 -4.25 -11.28 21.71
C TRP A 41 -3.64 -12.35 20.80
N GLY A 42 -2.32 -12.36 20.62
CA GLY A 42 -1.60 -13.36 19.84
C GLY A 42 -1.48 -13.02 18.36
N ALA A 43 -1.55 -11.74 17.97
CA ALA A 43 -1.19 -11.35 16.60
C ALA A 43 0.28 -11.63 16.34
N ASP A 44 0.58 -12.38 15.27
CA ASP A 44 1.95 -12.71 14.83
C ASP A 44 2.64 -11.54 14.13
N GLU A 45 1.89 -10.50 13.75
CA GLU A 45 2.36 -9.28 13.09
C GLU A 45 1.33 -8.15 13.29
N VAL A 46 1.80 -6.91 13.34
CA VAL A 46 0.93 -5.72 13.39
C VAL A 46 1.23 -4.79 12.21
N THR A 47 0.22 -4.52 11.40
CA THR A 47 0.32 -3.62 10.24
C THR A 47 -0.37 -2.28 10.52
N PHE A 48 0.38 -1.19 10.34
CA PHE A 48 -0.11 0.18 10.40
C PHE A 48 -0.38 0.71 8.99
N LEU A 49 -1.64 1.05 8.72
CA LEU A 49 -2.02 1.74 7.49
C LEU A 49 -2.06 3.25 7.74
N ASN A 50 -0.95 3.91 7.40
CA ASN A 50 -0.79 5.35 7.52
C ASN A 50 -1.55 6.09 6.40
N ILE A 51 -2.75 6.53 6.73
CA ILE A 51 -3.61 7.37 5.88
C ILE A 51 -3.45 8.87 6.16
N THR A 52 -2.46 9.26 6.97
CA THR A 52 -2.27 10.65 7.35
C THR A 52 -1.66 11.47 6.22
N GLY A 53 -2.08 12.74 6.12
CA GLY A 53 -1.72 13.67 5.04
C GLY A 53 -0.54 14.60 5.38
N PHE A 54 0.31 14.27 6.35
CA PHE A 54 1.37 15.17 6.80
C PHE A 54 2.55 15.17 5.83
N ARG A 55 2.60 16.18 4.93
CA ARG A 55 3.73 16.40 4.00
C ARG A 55 4.54 17.66 4.30
N ASP A 56 4.04 18.56 5.15
CA ASP A 56 4.67 19.87 5.40
C ASP A 56 5.65 19.87 6.59
N PHE A 57 5.74 18.74 7.31
CA PHE A 57 6.61 18.58 8.48
C PHE A 57 7.98 18.01 8.08
N PRO A 58 9.06 18.36 8.82
CA PRO A 58 10.34 17.65 8.71
C PRO A 58 10.15 16.14 8.88
N LEU A 59 10.95 15.33 8.18
CA LEU A 59 10.81 13.87 8.17
C LEU A 59 10.81 13.27 9.59
N GLY A 60 11.73 13.68 10.45
CA GLY A 60 11.82 13.18 11.83
C GLY A 60 10.61 13.51 12.72
N ASP A 61 9.79 14.49 12.33
CA ASP A 61 8.62 14.94 13.09
C ASP A 61 7.32 14.25 12.63
N LEU A 62 7.39 13.35 11.64
CA LEU A 62 6.21 12.64 11.16
C LEU A 62 5.56 11.84 12.31
N PRO A 63 4.27 12.09 12.63
CA PRO A 63 3.60 11.45 13.78
C PRO A 63 3.63 9.92 13.76
N MET A 64 3.63 9.31 12.57
CA MET A 64 3.67 7.85 12.42
C MET A 64 5.00 7.24 12.88
N LEU A 65 6.13 7.98 12.82
CA LEU A 65 7.42 7.52 13.33
C LEU A 65 7.36 7.35 14.86
N GLN A 66 6.76 8.32 15.55
CA GLN A 66 6.56 8.24 17.01
C GLN A 66 5.63 7.10 17.40
N VAL A 67 4.62 6.79 16.58
CA VAL A 67 3.75 5.63 16.82
C VAL A 67 4.53 4.33 16.73
N LEU A 68 5.37 4.15 15.70
CA LEU A 68 6.20 2.96 15.55
C LEU A 68 7.22 2.85 16.68
N GLN A 69 7.87 3.95 17.06
CA GLN A 69 8.85 3.96 18.14
C GLN A 69 8.20 3.53 19.46
N LYS A 70 7.05 4.08 19.81
CA LYS A 70 6.32 3.72 21.03
C LYS A 70 5.68 2.33 20.97
N ALA A 71 5.33 1.85 19.77
CA ALA A 71 4.81 0.50 19.59
C ALA A 71 5.92 -0.55 19.75
N SER A 72 7.12 -0.31 19.18
CA SER A 72 8.25 -1.24 19.26
C SER A 72 8.79 -1.42 20.68
N GLU A 73 8.56 -0.46 21.59
CA GLU A 73 8.83 -0.63 23.03
C GLU A 73 7.96 -1.71 23.71
N LYS A 74 6.82 -2.09 23.12
CA LYS A 74 5.80 -2.94 23.75
C LYS A 74 5.39 -4.16 22.92
N VAL A 75 5.56 -4.09 21.61
CA VAL A 75 5.12 -5.10 20.63
C VAL A 75 6.34 -5.81 20.08
N PHE A 76 6.53 -7.07 20.49
CA PHE A 76 7.70 -7.88 20.13
C PHE A 76 7.39 -8.90 19.02
N VAL A 77 6.62 -8.46 18.03
CA VAL A 77 6.34 -9.15 16.77
C VAL A 77 6.59 -8.16 15.62
N PRO A 78 6.78 -8.63 14.37
CA PRO A 78 7.03 -7.75 13.24
C PRO A 78 6.00 -6.61 13.11
N LEU A 79 6.51 -5.41 12.83
CA LEU A 79 5.72 -4.22 12.56
C LEU A 79 5.82 -3.87 11.07
N THR A 80 4.69 -3.83 10.38
CA THR A 80 4.62 -3.37 8.98
C THR A 80 3.99 -2.00 8.92
N VAL A 81 4.52 -1.08 8.11
CA VAL A 81 3.88 0.21 7.86
C VAL A 81 3.64 0.42 6.37
N GLY A 82 2.44 0.86 6.01
CA GLY A 82 2.04 1.18 4.65
C GLY A 82 1.44 2.57 4.56
N GLY A 83 1.66 3.26 3.44
CA GLY A 83 1.13 4.61 3.21
C GLY A 83 2.12 5.72 3.57
N GLY A 84 2.22 6.71 2.68
CA GLY A 84 3.09 7.88 2.88
C GLY A 84 4.58 7.68 2.54
N ILE A 85 4.98 6.50 2.04
CA ILE A 85 6.37 6.25 1.60
C ILE A 85 6.55 6.79 0.18
N ARG A 86 6.88 8.08 0.09
CA ARG A 86 7.13 8.79 -1.15
C ARG A 86 8.10 9.95 -0.88
N GLU A 87 8.81 10.37 -1.91
CA GLU A 87 9.64 11.57 -1.85
C GLU A 87 8.80 12.83 -1.58
N PHE A 88 9.39 13.77 -0.86
CA PHE A 88 8.81 15.09 -0.61
C PHE A 88 9.90 16.09 -0.22
N THR A 89 9.55 17.38 -0.29
CA THR A 89 10.35 18.47 0.25
C THR A 89 9.59 19.08 1.42
N ASP A 90 10.23 19.20 2.57
CA ASP A 90 9.60 19.78 3.77
C ASP A 90 9.49 21.31 3.68
N SER A 91 8.84 21.91 4.69
CA SER A 91 8.66 23.36 4.80
C SER A 91 9.96 24.16 4.95
N GLN A 92 11.08 23.50 5.26
CA GLN A 92 12.41 24.12 5.34
C GLN A 92 13.18 24.02 4.01
N GLY A 93 12.60 23.37 3.00
CA GLY A 93 13.23 23.16 1.69
C GLY A 93 14.17 21.96 1.63
N GLN A 94 14.20 21.11 2.65
CA GLN A 94 14.98 19.88 2.64
C GLN A 94 14.25 18.81 1.84
N PHE A 95 14.92 18.23 0.84
CA PHE A 95 14.41 17.11 0.05
C PHE A 95 14.71 15.78 0.75
N TYR A 96 13.72 14.89 0.75
CA TYR A 96 13.85 13.50 1.18
C TYR A 96 13.37 12.59 0.06
N SER A 97 14.22 11.63 -0.33
CA SER A 97 13.83 10.59 -1.28
C SER A 97 12.88 9.58 -0.64
N SER A 98 12.16 8.82 -1.45
CA SER A 98 11.34 7.70 -0.97
C SER A 98 12.14 6.68 -0.13
N LEU A 99 13.43 6.48 -0.45
CA LEU A 99 14.32 5.60 0.30
C LEU A 99 14.72 6.20 1.65
N ASP A 100 14.89 7.52 1.76
CA ASP A 100 15.13 8.19 3.03
C ASP A 100 13.93 8.01 3.96
N VAL A 101 12.72 8.22 3.44
CA VAL A 101 11.47 8.01 4.18
C VAL A 101 11.33 6.55 4.66
N ALA A 102 11.58 5.57 3.78
CA ALA A 102 11.58 4.16 4.16
C ALA A 102 12.63 3.85 5.24
N SER A 103 13.84 4.40 5.09
CA SER A 103 14.94 4.22 6.05
C SER A 103 14.59 4.77 7.43
N GLU A 104 13.86 5.89 7.50
CA GLU A 104 13.40 6.47 8.77
C GLU A 104 12.32 5.61 9.43
N TYR A 105 11.39 5.07 8.66
CA TYR A 105 10.40 4.12 9.17
C TYR A 105 11.05 2.86 9.77
N PHE A 106 12.07 2.29 9.11
CA PHE A 106 12.82 1.16 9.65
C PHE A 106 13.55 1.53 10.96
N GLN A 107 14.22 2.68 11.01
CA GLN A 107 14.89 3.17 12.23
C GLN A 107 13.90 3.46 13.37
N SER A 108 12.65 3.79 13.05
CA SER A 108 11.59 4.03 14.00
C SER A 108 10.88 2.76 14.49
N GLY A 109 11.27 1.58 14.00
CA GLY A 109 10.79 0.29 14.50
C GLY A 109 9.88 -0.48 13.55
N ALA A 110 9.70 -0.04 12.29
CA ALA A 110 9.12 -0.92 11.28
C ALA A 110 10.12 -2.00 10.86
N ASP A 111 9.63 -3.20 10.58
CA ASP A 111 10.38 -4.30 9.97
C ASP A 111 10.13 -4.40 8.46
N LYS A 112 8.96 -3.92 8.01
CA LYS A 112 8.50 -4.01 6.62
C LYS A 112 7.79 -2.75 6.17
N ILE A 113 7.94 -2.43 4.88
CA ILE A 113 7.28 -1.31 4.21
C ILE A 113 6.32 -1.85 3.15
N SER A 114 5.07 -1.39 3.22
CA SER A 114 4.03 -1.71 2.26
C SER A 114 3.92 -0.62 1.19
N ILE A 115 4.15 -1.01 -0.07
CA ILE A 115 4.12 -0.16 -1.26
C ILE A 115 2.82 -0.41 -2.02
N GLY A 116 2.04 0.65 -2.24
CA GLY A 116 0.75 0.60 -2.95
C GLY A 116 0.87 1.05 -4.40
N SER A 117 0.44 2.28 -4.71
CA SER A 117 0.36 2.80 -6.07
C SER A 117 1.68 2.75 -6.86
N GLU A 118 2.81 3.01 -6.20
CA GLU A 118 4.14 2.90 -6.83
C GLU A 118 4.46 1.48 -7.31
N ALA A 119 3.89 0.45 -6.69
CA ALA A 119 4.10 -0.92 -7.14
C ALA A 119 3.40 -1.18 -8.49
N VAL A 120 2.22 -0.60 -8.69
CA VAL A 120 1.50 -0.69 -9.95
C VAL A 120 2.27 0.04 -11.06
N TYR A 121 2.81 1.23 -10.78
CA TYR A 121 3.62 1.98 -11.75
C TYR A 121 4.94 1.26 -12.08
N ALA A 122 5.59 0.65 -11.09
CA ALA A 122 6.79 -0.15 -11.30
C ALA A 122 6.49 -1.38 -12.19
N ALA A 123 5.36 -2.06 -11.96
CA ALA A 123 4.92 -3.18 -12.79
C ALA A 123 4.60 -2.74 -14.23
N GLU A 124 3.90 -1.62 -14.42
CA GLU A 124 3.64 -1.06 -15.76
C GLU A 124 4.95 -0.75 -16.52
N ALA A 125 5.92 -0.12 -15.85
CA ALA A 125 7.22 0.16 -16.43
C ALA A 125 8.01 -1.13 -16.77
N TYR A 126 7.94 -2.14 -15.90
CA TYR A 126 8.53 -3.45 -16.15
C TYR A 126 7.92 -4.12 -17.39
N TRP A 127 6.59 -4.13 -17.50
CA TRP A 127 5.89 -4.76 -18.62
C TRP A 127 6.05 -4.02 -19.95
N ALA A 128 6.26 -2.72 -19.93
CA ALA A 128 6.64 -1.96 -21.13
C ALA A 128 7.98 -2.46 -21.68
N LYS A 129 9.01 -2.59 -20.83
CA LYS A 129 10.33 -3.12 -21.21
C LYS A 129 10.29 -4.60 -21.58
N ARG A 130 9.44 -5.40 -20.90
CA ARG A 130 9.29 -6.84 -21.16
C ARG A 130 8.85 -7.14 -22.59
N GLN A 131 8.09 -6.25 -23.22
CA GLN A 131 7.64 -6.42 -24.62
C GLN A 131 8.78 -6.26 -25.63
N GLU A 132 9.88 -5.62 -25.25
CA GLU A 132 11.02 -5.35 -26.13
C GLU A 132 12.05 -6.49 -26.13
N VAL A 133 11.91 -7.48 -25.25
CA VAL A 133 12.87 -8.58 -25.08
C VAL A 133 12.20 -9.95 -25.21
N GLU A 134 12.87 -10.91 -25.86
CA GLU A 134 12.36 -12.29 -25.94
C GLU A 134 12.54 -13.02 -24.59
N ASP A 135 13.75 -12.95 -24.02
CA ASP A 135 14.11 -13.56 -22.74
C ASP A 135 13.61 -12.71 -21.55
N PRO A 136 12.69 -13.23 -20.71
CA PRO A 136 12.26 -12.52 -19.50
C PRO A 136 13.41 -12.18 -18.54
N ALA A 137 14.49 -12.97 -18.52
CA ALA A 137 15.64 -12.71 -17.65
C ALA A 137 16.49 -11.52 -18.13
N ALA A 138 16.30 -11.09 -19.38
CA ALA A 138 17.02 -9.98 -19.98
C ALA A 138 16.35 -8.61 -19.79
N VAL A 139 15.19 -8.54 -19.10
CA VAL A 139 14.53 -7.26 -18.82
C VAL A 139 15.43 -6.40 -17.93
N ALA A 140 15.91 -5.28 -18.49
CA ALA A 140 16.77 -4.36 -17.76
C ALA A 140 15.97 -3.60 -16.68
N LEU A 141 16.26 -3.95 -15.43
CA LEU A 141 15.86 -3.20 -14.24
C LEU A 141 16.77 -1.96 -14.11
N ASP A 142 16.20 -0.78 -13.91
CA ASP A 142 16.96 0.48 -13.88
C ASP A 142 17.33 0.93 -12.45
N GLY A 143 16.90 0.19 -11.42
CA GLY A 143 17.11 0.52 -10.03
C GLY A 143 16.33 1.75 -9.56
N GLY A 144 15.44 2.28 -10.41
CA GLY A 144 14.73 3.53 -10.17
C GLY A 144 13.52 3.37 -9.25
N SER A 145 12.88 2.20 -9.23
CA SER A 145 11.70 1.99 -8.40
C SER A 145 12.04 1.87 -6.92
N LEU A 146 11.12 2.29 -6.07
CA LEU A 146 11.25 2.12 -4.62
C LEU A 146 11.39 0.64 -4.21
N ILE A 147 10.76 -0.27 -4.96
CA ILE A 147 10.87 -1.72 -4.76
C ILE A 147 12.33 -2.16 -4.93
N GLU A 148 12.97 -1.76 -6.04
CA GLU A 148 14.39 -2.07 -6.29
C GLU A 148 15.28 -1.46 -5.21
N GLN A 149 15.08 -0.18 -4.89
CA GLN A 149 15.92 0.53 -3.91
C GLN A 149 15.85 -0.09 -2.51
N ILE A 150 14.64 -0.39 -2.00
CA ILE A 150 14.48 -1.01 -0.68
C ILE A 150 14.98 -2.45 -0.71
N SER A 151 14.63 -3.23 -1.73
CA SER A 151 15.03 -4.64 -1.78
C SER A 151 16.55 -4.82 -1.93
N GLN A 152 17.24 -3.91 -2.62
CA GLN A 152 18.70 -3.90 -2.70
C GLN A 152 19.36 -3.53 -1.37
N LYS A 153 18.82 -2.54 -0.64
CA LYS A 153 19.41 -2.05 0.62
C LYS A 153 19.07 -2.93 1.84
N TYR A 154 17.81 -3.34 1.97
CA TYR A 154 17.26 -4.02 3.15
C TYR A 154 16.85 -5.48 2.89
N GLY A 155 16.92 -5.93 1.64
CA GLY A 155 16.47 -7.25 1.22
C GLY A 155 14.99 -7.29 0.86
N LYS A 156 14.61 -8.23 -0.01
CA LYS A 156 13.22 -8.39 -0.48
C LYS A 156 12.20 -8.65 0.66
N GLN A 157 12.65 -9.20 1.78
CA GLN A 157 11.82 -9.45 2.96
C GLN A 157 11.30 -8.17 3.62
N ALA A 158 11.92 -7.01 3.36
CA ALA A 158 11.52 -5.72 3.90
C ALA A 158 10.44 -5.02 3.05
N VAL A 159 10.09 -5.59 1.88
CA VAL A 159 9.11 -5.01 0.94
C VAL A 159 7.84 -5.85 0.93
N VAL A 160 6.71 -5.19 1.13
CA VAL A 160 5.36 -5.74 0.97
C VAL A 160 4.67 -4.98 -0.15
N ILE A 161 3.97 -5.69 -1.03
CA ILE A 161 3.18 -5.07 -2.10
C ILE A 161 1.71 -5.08 -1.68
N SER A 162 1.10 -3.90 -1.61
CA SER A 162 -0.33 -3.73 -1.35
C SER A 162 -1.07 -3.60 -2.67
N ILE A 163 -1.74 -4.67 -3.07
CA ILE A 163 -2.54 -4.71 -4.30
C ILE A 163 -4.01 -4.52 -3.95
N ASP A 164 -4.66 -3.58 -4.64
CA ASP A 164 -6.10 -3.30 -4.52
C ASP A 164 -6.85 -3.75 -5.79
N PRO A 165 -7.16 -5.06 -5.93
CA PRO A 165 -7.77 -5.60 -7.14
C PRO A 165 -9.30 -5.41 -7.19
N ARG A 166 -9.83 -5.18 -8.39
CA ARG A 166 -11.27 -5.20 -8.71
C ARG A 166 -11.54 -6.23 -9.80
N ARG A 167 -12.45 -7.17 -9.54
CA ARG A 167 -12.83 -8.16 -10.57
C ARG A 167 -13.54 -7.46 -11.74
N VAL A 168 -13.09 -7.76 -12.96
CA VAL A 168 -13.71 -7.33 -14.22
C VAL A 168 -14.09 -8.58 -15.01
N TYR A 169 -15.38 -8.72 -15.33
CA TYR A 169 -15.90 -9.80 -16.15
C TYR A 169 -15.78 -9.46 -17.63
N VAL A 170 -15.47 -10.46 -18.45
CA VAL A 170 -15.38 -10.35 -19.92
C VAL A 170 -16.02 -11.57 -20.58
N SER A 171 -16.64 -11.37 -21.74
CA SER A 171 -17.30 -12.45 -22.49
C SER A 171 -16.30 -13.29 -23.27
N ASP A 172 -15.23 -12.64 -23.73
CA ASP A 172 -14.12 -13.25 -24.45
C ASP A 172 -12.79 -12.73 -23.86
N PRO A 173 -11.75 -13.58 -23.71
CA PRO A 173 -10.45 -13.14 -23.20
C PRO A 173 -9.81 -11.96 -23.96
N SER A 174 -10.13 -11.76 -25.23
CA SER A 174 -9.63 -10.64 -26.04
C SER A 174 -10.17 -9.27 -25.63
N GLU A 175 -11.24 -9.21 -24.83
CA GLU A 175 -11.80 -7.95 -24.31
C GLU A 175 -10.98 -7.34 -23.17
N ALA A 176 -10.07 -8.11 -22.57
CA ALA A 176 -9.17 -7.60 -21.54
C ALA A 176 -8.01 -6.79 -22.16
N PRO A 177 -7.41 -5.83 -21.40
CA PRO A 177 -6.28 -5.05 -21.89
C PRO A 177 -5.13 -5.94 -22.37
N GLN A 178 -4.69 -5.69 -23.60
CA GLN A 178 -3.61 -6.43 -24.24
C GLN A 178 -2.27 -5.71 -24.03
N PRO A 179 -1.12 -6.42 -24.09
CA PRO A 179 -0.96 -7.85 -24.38
C PRO A 179 -0.85 -8.77 -23.16
N PHE A 180 -0.81 -8.23 -21.93
CA PHE A 180 -0.31 -8.99 -20.78
C PHE A 180 -1.37 -9.39 -19.75
N VAL A 181 -2.61 -8.88 -19.80
CA VAL A 181 -3.59 -9.19 -18.76
C VAL A 181 -4.01 -10.66 -18.79
N LYS A 182 -3.75 -11.37 -17.70
CA LYS A 182 -4.16 -12.75 -17.50
C LYS A 182 -5.66 -12.83 -17.22
N VAL A 183 -6.39 -13.36 -18.20
CA VAL A 183 -7.79 -13.72 -18.05
C VAL A 183 -7.92 -15.19 -17.62
N VAL A 184 -8.87 -15.46 -16.72
CA VAL A 184 -9.19 -16.82 -16.26
C VAL A 184 -10.68 -17.11 -16.43
N GLU A 185 -11.02 -18.39 -16.63
CA GLU A 185 -12.41 -18.83 -16.54
C GLU A 185 -12.87 -18.82 -15.06
N THR A 186 -14.09 -18.35 -14.82
CA THR A 186 -14.69 -18.25 -13.48
C THR A 186 -15.90 -19.16 -13.34
N GLN A 187 -16.01 -19.83 -12.19
CA GLN A 187 -17.17 -20.66 -11.86
C GLN A 187 -18.43 -19.81 -11.58
N VAL A 188 -18.25 -18.57 -11.14
CA VAL A 188 -19.32 -17.60 -10.90
C VAL A 188 -19.45 -16.72 -12.13
N PRO A 189 -20.54 -16.82 -12.92
CA PRO A 189 -20.73 -15.98 -14.09
C PRO A 189 -20.90 -14.50 -13.72
N GLY A 190 -20.52 -13.64 -14.66
CA GLY A 190 -20.80 -12.22 -14.58
C GLY A 190 -22.30 -11.89 -14.73
N PRO A 191 -22.69 -10.63 -14.49
CA PRO A 191 -24.10 -10.20 -14.55
C PRO A 191 -24.80 -10.46 -15.89
N ARG A 192 -24.04 -10.63 -16.98
CA ARG A 192 -24.57 -10.95 -18.32
C ARG A 192 -24.21 -12.36 -18.78
N GLY A 193 -23.76 -13.22 -17.86
CA GLY A 193 -23.35 -14.58 -18.16
C GLY A 193 -21.89 -14.71 -18.62
N GLU A 194 -21.07 -13.66 -18.47
CA GLU A 194 -19.64 -13.72 -18.74
C GLU A 194 -18.98 -14.87 -17.99
N ARG A 195 -18.19 -15.69 -18.69
CA ARG A 195 -17.52 -16.87 -18.13
C ARG A 195 -16.05 -16.62 -17.80
N PHE A 196 -15.55 -15.44 -18.14
CA PHE A 196 -14.16 -15.08 -17.92
C PHE A 196 -14.06 -13.82 -17.05
N CYS A 197 -12.96 -13.71 -16.31
CA CYS A 197 -12.64 -12.50 -15.58
C CYS A 197 -11.14 -12.29 -15.41
N TRP A 198 -10.77 -11.06 -15.06
CA TRP A 198 -9.46 -10.67 -14.57
C TRP A 198 -9.63 -9.72 -13.37
N TRP A 199 -8.54 -9.35 -12.72
CA TRP A 199 -8.56 -8.47 -11.55
C TRP A 199 -7.80 -7.20 -11.82
N GLN A 200 -8.52 -6.14 -12.19
CA GLN A 200 -7.95 -4.82 -12.46
C GLN A 200 -7.31 -4.23 -11.21
N CYS A 201 -6.04 -3.87 -11.29
CA CYS A 201 -5.37 -3.15 -10.21
C CYS A 201 -5.84 -1.69 -10.14
N THR A 202 -5.85 -1.14 -8.93
CA THR A 202 -6.19 0.26 -8.69
C THR A 202 -5.08 0.99 -7.95
N VAL A 203 -5.01 2.30 -8.15
CA VAL A 203 -4.07 3.21 -7.49
C VAL A 203 -4.83 4.33 -6.75
N LYS A 204 -4.10 5.15 -6.01
CA LYS A 204 -4.62 6.27 -5.22
C LYS A 204 -5.69 5.83 -4.21
N GLY A 205 -5.51 4.67 -3.58
CA GLY A 205 -6.44 4.10 -2.61
C GLY A 205 -7.77 3.68 -3.26
N GLY A 206 -7.70 2.86 -4.29
CA GLY A 206 -8.91 2.31 -4.94
C GLY A 206 -9.65 3.22 -5.92
N ARG A 207 -9.21 4.47 -6.10
CA ARG A 207 -9.98 5.51 -6.82
C ARG A 207 -9.74 5.52 -8.33
N GLU A 208 -8.60 5.04 -8.79
CA GLU A 208 -8.23 5.03 -10.21
C GLU A 208 -7.87 3.60 -10.63
N GLY A 209 -8.56 3.07 -11.64
CA GLY A 209 -8.22 1.78 -12.24
C GLY A 209 -7.09 1.91 -13.25
N ARG A 210 -6.26 0.87 -13.35
CA ARG A 210 -5.13 0.79 -14.29
C ARG A 210 -5.35 -0.38 -15.25
N ASP A 211 -4.78 -0.30 -16.44
CA ASP A 211 -4.88 -1.35 -17.46
C ASP A 211 -3.84 -2.45 -17.25
N ILE A 212 -3.77 -2.95 -16.01
CA ILE A 212 -2.89 -4.03 -15.56
C ILE A 212 -3.63 -4.87 -14.52
N GLY A 213 -3.48 -6.19 -14.61
CA GLY A 213 -4.11 -7.13 -13.68
C GLY A 213 -3.25 -7.41 -12.45
N ALA A 214 -3.89 -7.91 -11.39
CA ALA A 214 -3.21 -8.32 -10.16
C ALA A 214 -2.32 -9.57 -10.31
N TYR A 215 -2.38 -10.25 -11.45
CA TYR A 215 -1.44 -11.30 -11.79
C TYR A 215 -0.13 -10.71 -12.34
N GLU A 216 -0.21 -9.57 -13.02
CA GLU A 216 0.92 -8.91 -13.65
C GLU A 216 1.68 -7.98 -12.70
N VAL A 217 1.01 -7.50 -11.65
CA VAL A 217 1.61 -6.76 -10.51
C VAL A 217 2.18 -7.74 -9.50
#